data_AF-A0BFV5-F1
#
_entry.id   AF-A0BFV5-F1
#
_cell.length_a   1.000
_cell.length_b   1.000
_cell.length_c   1.000
_cell.angle_alpha   90.00
_cell.angle_beta   90.00
_cell.angle_gamma   90.00
#
_symmetry.space_group_name_H-M   'P 1'
#
loop_
_entity.id
_entity.type
_entity.pdbx_description
1 polymer ?
#
loop_
_entity_poly.entity_id
_entity_poly.type
_entity_poly.pdbx_seq_one_letter_code
_entity_poly.pdbx_strand_id
1 'polypeptide(L)'
;MSQLLMVWLNDEVQLSKKVKSFEHDFSNGYLFGELLSKFNQQLNFEEFSNKDVREAKMKNFQLLEPTFKTLHISFNFQMADQVIKGKKGVAMQLLYQLQMV
;
A
#
# COMPACT_ATOMS: atom_id res chain seq x y z
N MET A 1 2.67 0.98 -18.71
CA MET A 1 2.20 0.07 -17.64
C MET A 1 1.90 0.80 -16.34
N SER A 2 2.67 1.82 -15.92
CA SER A 2 2.39 2.63 -14.72
C SER A 2 1.12 3.50 -14.81
N GLN A 3 0.78 4.03 -15.98
CA GLN A 3 -0.39 4.90 -16.14
C GLN A 3 -1.72 4.20 -15.85
N LEU A 4 -1.87 2.93 -16.21
CA LEU A 4 -3.13 2.20 -15.97
C LEU A 4 -3.38 2.04 -14.46
N LEU A 5 -2.35 1.68 -13.70
CA LEU A 5 -2.41 1.62 -12.23
C LEU A 5 -2.70 3.00 -11.61
N MET A 6 -2.10 4.08 -12.15
CA MET A 6 -2.38 5.43 -11.67
C MET A 6 -3.83 5.83 -11.92
N VAL A 7 -4.39 5.50 -13.09
CA VAL A 7 -5.79 5.77 -13.41
C VAL A 7 -6.69 4.94 -12.51
N TRP A 8 -6.44 3.64 -12.36
CA TRP A 8 -7.20 2.78 -11.45
C TRP A 8 -7.22 3.32 -10.01
N LEU A 9 -6.08 3.74 -9.45
CA LEU A 9 -6.02 4.30 -8.10
C LEU A 9 -6.74 5.65 -7.96
N ASN A 10 -6.58 6.55 -8.93
CA ASN A 10 -7.09 7.90 -8.83
C ASN A 10 -8.56 8.02 -9.26
N ASP A 11 -9.00 7.19 -10.21
CA ASP A 11 -10.31 7.27 -10.86
C ASP A 11 -11.28 6.22 -10.32
N GLU A 12 -10.84 4.97 -10.15
CA GLU A 12 -11.71 3.89 -9.63
C GLU A 12 -11.68 3.79 -8.10
N VAL A 13 -10.48 3.64 -7.50
CA VAL A 13 -10.36 3.49 -6.04
C VAL A 13 -10.67 4.81 -5.32
N GLN A 14 -10.33 5.94 -5.96
CA GLN A 14 -10.48 7.30 -5.42
C GLN A 14 -9.95 7.41 -3.98
N LEU A 15 -8.65 7.17 -3.83
CA LEU A 15 -7.94 7.38 -2.57
C LEU A 15 -8.05 8.85 -2.10
N SER A 16 -7.90 9.08 -0.79
CA SER A 16 -7.92 10.41 -0.19
C SER A 16 -6.84 11.34 -0.76
N LYS A 17 -5.78 10.77 -1.35
CA LYS A 17 -4.69 11.51 -1.98
C LYS A 17 -4.49 11.04 -3.41
N LYS A 18 -4.36 12.00 -4.33
CA LYS A 18 -3.95 11.68 -5.71
C LYS A 18 -2.52 11.14 -5.74
N VAL A 19 -2.38 9.91 -6.21
CA VAL A 19 -1.09 9.23 -6.33
C VAL A 19 -0.35 9.81 -7.53
N LYS A 20 0.81 10.42 -7.26
CA LYS A 20 1.73 10.93 -8.30
C LYS A 20 2.96 10.05 -8.44
N SER A 21 3.42 9.46 -7.34
CA SER A 21 4.59 8.59 -7.32
C SER A 21 4.35 7.44 -6.38
N PHE A 22 4.22 6.24 -6.93
CA PHE A 22 3.94 5.03 -6.13
C PHE A 22 4.91 4.87 -4.96
N GLU A 23 6.21 5.02 -5.20
CA GLU A 23 7.23 4.84 -4.17
C GLU A 23 7.10 5.86 -3.04
N HIS A 24 6.80 7.13 -3.36
CA HIS A 24 6.74 8.18 -2.37
C HIS A 24 5.40 8.17 -1.63
N ASP A 25 4.30 8.11 -2.37
CA ASP A 25 2.95 8.13 -1.82
C ASP A 25 2.65 6.85 -1.02
N PHE A 26 3.12 5.68 -1.46
CA PHE A 26 2.93 4.41 -0.73
C PHE A 26 4.05 4.09 0.26
N SER A 27 5.13 4.86 0.34
CA SER A 27 6.20 4.63 1.32
C SER A 27 5.70 4.61 2.76
N ASN A 28 4.59 5.29 3.06
CA ASN A 28 4.00 5.34 4.39
C ASN A 28 3.20 4.07 4.75
N GLY A 29 2.73 3.31 3.77
CA GLY A 29 1.82 2.18 4.00
C GLY A 29 0.36 2.60 4.30
N TYR A 30 0.11 3.86 4.66
CA TYR A 30 -1.25 4.38 4.89
C TYR A 30 -2.17 4.20 3.67
N LEU A 31 -1.68 4.54 2.46
CA LEU A 31 -2.48 4.39 1.24
C LEU A 31 -2.79 2.93 0.89
N PHE A 32 -1.90 1.98 1.25
CA PHE A 32 -2.20 0.56 1.10
C PHE A 32 -3.32 0.14 2.06
N GLY A 33 -3.28 0.61 3.30
CA GLY A 33 -4.37 0.39 4.27
C GLY A 33 -5.70 0.95 3.78
N GLU A 34 -5.69 2.19 3.25
CA GLU A 34 -6.90 2.84 2.75
C GLU A 34 -7.47 2.08 1.53
N LEU A 35 -6.59 1.69 0.60
CA LEU A 35 -6.97 0.89 -0.56
C LEU A 35 -7.63 -0.43 -0.12
N LEU A 36 -6.99 -1.19 0.76
CA LEU A 36 -7.56 -2.45 1.23
C LEU A 36 -8.85 -2.24 2.03
N SER A 37 -8.97 -1.11 2.75
CA SER A 37 -10.19 -0.76 3.46
C SER A 37 -11.35 -0.50 2.49
N LYS A 38 -11.10 0.17 1.36
CA LYS A 38 -12.09 0.33 0.27
C LYS A 38 -12.56 -1.01 -0.29
N PHE A 39 -11.66 -1.98 -0.40
CA PHE A 39 -11.98 -3.36 -0.80
C PHE A 39 -12.58 -4.22 0.33
N ASN A 40 -12.89 -3.63 1.50
CA ASN A 40 -13.36 -4.33 2.71
C ASN A 40 -12.41 -5.44 3.20
N GLN A 41 -11.14 -5.38 2.80
CA GLN A 41 -10.09 -6.32 3.24
C GLN A 41 -9.36 -5.82 4.50
N GLN A 42 -9.33 -4.51 4.74
CA GLN A 42 -8.69 -3.91 5.91
C GLN A 42 -9.72 -3.20 6.80
N LEU A 43 -10.14 -3.92 7.84
CA LEU A 43 -11.09 -3.42 8.85
C LEU A 43 -10.39 -2.59 9.95
N ASN A 44 -9.09 -2.80 10.17
CA ASN A 44 -8.30 -2.10 11.20
C ASN A 44 -7.68 -0.78 10.69
N PHE A 45 -8.27 -0.14 9.68
CA PHE A 45 -7.73 1.08 9.09
C PHE A 45 -7.56 2.21 10.12
N GLU A 46 -8.36 2.21 11.19
CA GLU A 46 -8.25 3.16 12.30
C GLU A 46 -6.90 3.12 13.05
N GLU A 47 -6.19 1.98 13.00
CA GLU A 47 -4.87 1.84 13.60
C GLU A 47 -3.73 2.40 12.71
N PHE A 48 -4.03 2.71 11.45
CA PHE A 48 -3.03 3.24 10.53
C PHE A 48 -2.69 4.69 10.86
N SER A 49 -1.40 4.99 10.82
CA SER A 49 -0.90 6.33 11.12
C SER A 49 -0.19 6.93 9.91
N ASN A 50 -0.72 8.03 9.35
CA ASN A 50 -0.09 8.76 8.25
C ASN A 50 1.09 9.65 8.71
N LYS A 51 1.81 9.26 9.77
CA LYS A 51 2.97 10.00 10.27
C LYS A 51 4.20 9.67 9.44
N ASP A 52 5.02 10.66 9.14
CA ASP A 52 6.30 10.46 8.45
C ASP A 52 7.41 9.99 9.41
N VAL A 53 7.10 9.00 10.26
CA VAL A 53 8.06 8.41 11.22
C VAL A 53 8.26 6.96 10.85
N ARG A 54 9.51 6.50 10.76
CA ARG A 54 9.82 5.12 10.33
C ARG A 54 9.09 4.05 11.14
N GLU A 55 8.95 4.25 12.45
CA GLU A 55 8.19 3.37 13.33
C GLU A 55 6.70 3.29 12.94
N ALA A 56 6.08 4.43 12.63
CA ALA A 56 4.68 4.47 12.16
C ALA A 56 4.54 3.75 10.81
N LYS A 57 5.47 3.97 9.87
CA LYS A 57 5.49 3.28 8.58
C LYS A 57 5.61 1.76 8.77
N MET A 58 6.56 1.31 9.60
CA MET A 58 6.71 -0.12 9.92
C MET A 58 5.44 -0.70 10.55
N LYS A 59 4.83 0.00 11.51
CA LYS A 59 3.57 -0.44 12.12
C LYS A 59 2.46 -0.59 11.06
N ASN A 60 2.31 0.38 10.16
CA ASN A 60 1.34 0.31 9.06
C ASN A 60 1.58 -0.93 8.19
N PHE A 61 2.82 -1.22 7.80
CA PHE A 61 3.13 -2.42 7.01
C PHE A 61 2.95 -3.73 7.76
N GLN A 62 3.17 -3.77 9.07
CA GLN A 62 2.87 -4.95 9.88
C GLN A 62 1.36 -5.23 9.94
N LEU A 63 0.52 -4.19 10.02
CA LEU A 63 -0.94 -4.33 9.96
C LEU A 63 -1.41 -4.81 8.58
N LEU A 64 -0.66 -4.49 7.53
CA LEU A 64 -0.94 -4.92 6.17
C LEU A 64 -0.57 -6.37 5.90
N GLU A 65 0.52 -6.87 6.51
CA GLU A 65 1.03 -8.22 6.30
C GLU A 65 -0.03 -9.34 6.38
N PRO A 66 -0.89 -9.42 7.44
CA PRO A 66 -1.91 -10.46 7.51
C PRO A 66 -2.93 -10.36 6.38
N THR A 67 -3.31 -9.14 5.97
CA THR A 67 -4.26 -8.92 4.87
C THR A 67 -3.68 -9.36 3.54
N PHE A 68 -2.43 -8.99 3.24
CA PHE A 68 -1.73 -9.45 2.04
C PHE A 68 -1.60 -10.98 2.03
N LYS A 69 -1.32 -11.59 3.17
CA LYS A 69 -1.24 -13.05 3.31
C LYS A 69 -2.58 -13.73 3.03
N THR A 70 -3.70 -13.15 3.50
CA THR A 70 -5.06 -13.62 3.18
C THR A 70 -5.36 -13.53 1.69
N LEU A 71 -4.84 -12.50 1.01
CA LEU A 71 -4.95 -12.33 -0.45
C LEU A 71 -3.96 -13.20 -1.24
N HIS A 72 -3.27 -14.14 -0.57
CA HIS A 72 -2.22 -14.99 -1.17
C HIS A 72 -1.05 -14.20 -1.80
N ILE A 73 -0.85 -12.94 -1.39
CA ILE A 73 0.25 -12.10 -1.84
C ILE A 73 1.47 -12.36 -0.96
N SER A 74 2.62 -12.63 -1.59
CA SER A 74 3.89 -12.83 -0.90
C SER A 74 4.46 -11.51 -0.39
N PHE A 75 3.87 -10.97 0.67
CA PHE A 75 4.34 -9.78 1.37
C PHE A 75 5.19 -10.18 2.58
N ASN A 76 6.37 -9.59 2.73
CA ASN A 76 7.29 -9.85 3.82
C ASN A 76 7.93 -8.56 4.35
N PHE A 77 8.49 -8.62 5.55
CA PHE A 77 9.13 -7.48 6.20
C PHE A 77 10.25 -6.84 5.36
N GLN A 78 10.99 -7.63 4.57
CA GLN A 78 12.02 -7.10 3.68
C GLN A 78 11.41 -6.25 2.55
N MET A 79 10.30 -6.68 1.96
CA MET A 79 9.57 -5.86 0.97
C MET A 79 9.00 -4.62 1.64
N ALA A 80 8.44 -4.72 2.85
CA ALA A 80 7.98 -3.57 3.62
C ALA A 80 9.09 -2.52 3.79
N ASP A 81 10.27 -2.92 4.29
CA ASP A 81 11.42 -2.02 4.47
C ASP A 81 11.90 -1.42 3.14
N GLN A 82 11.85 -2.19 2.03
CA GLN A 82 12.18 -1.66 0.71
C GLN A 82 11.17 -0.62 0.21
N VAL A 83 9.87 -0.81 0.47
CA VAL A 83 8.84 0.19 0.14
C VAL A 83 9.01 1.44 1.01
N ILE A 84 9.26 1.28 2.31
CA ILE A 84 9.54 2.39 3.24
C ILE A 84 10.74 3.20 2.77
N LYS A 85 11.78 2.54 2.27
CA LYS A 85 12.98 3.16 1.69
C LYS A 85 12.74 3.80 0.32
N GLY A 86 11.53 3.71 -0.24
CA GLY A 86 11.19 4.26 -1.54
C GLY A 86 11.87 3.52 -2.69
N LYS A 87 12.14 2.21 -2.55
CA LYS A 87 12.78 1.44 -3.61
C LYS A 87 11.86 1.35 -4.82
N LYS A 88 12.37 1.84 -5.96
CA LYS A 88 11.73 1.77 -7.27
C LYS A 88 11.23 0.37 -7.60
N GLY A 89 9.97 0.29 -8.02
CA GLY A 89 9.33 -0.93 -8.51
C GLY A 89 8.62 -1.78 -7.44
N VAL A 90 9.05 -1.77 -6.18
CA VAL A 90 8.46 -2.68 -5.15
C VAL A 90 7.01 -2.34 -4.84
N ALA A 91 6.71 -1.05 -4.63
CA ALA A 91 5.34 -0.59 -4.40
C ALA A 91 4.43 -0.88 -5.60
N MET A 92 4.96 -0.71 -6.82
CA MET A 92 4.22 -0.98 -8.05
C MET A 92 3.91 -2.47 -8.23
N GLN A 93 4.85 -3.36 -7.91
CA GLN A 93 4.62 -4.81 -7.96
C GLN A 93 3.51 -5.24 -7.01
N LEU A 94 3.50 -4.72 -5.78
CA LEU A 94 2.45 -5.02 -4.80
C LEU A 94 1.07 -4.54 -5.26
N LEU A 95 1.01 -3.32 -5.80
CA LEU A 95 -0.23 -2.78 -6.36
C LEU A 95 -0.75 -3.59 -7.54
N TYR A 96 0.15 -4.05 -8.41
CA TYR A 96 -0.22 -4.89 -9.53
C TYR A 96 -0.79 -6.24 -9.07
N GLN A 97 -0.18 -6.84 -8.03
CA GLN A 97 -0.72 -8.06 -7.43
C GLN A 97 -2.10 -7.81 -6.81
N LEU A 98 -2.30 -6.70 -6.10
CA LEU A 98 -3.60 -6.33 -5.55
C LEU A 98 -4.66 -6.09 -6.61
N GLN A 99 -4.30 -5.48 -7.74
CA GLN A 99 -5.24 -5.26 -8.85
C GLN A 99 -5.69 -6.58 -9.51
N MET A 100 -4.89 -7.64 -9.40
CA MET A 100 -5.15 -8.95 -10.01
C MET A 100 -5.90 -9.93 -9.10
N VAL A 101 -6.02 -9.63 -7.80
CA VAL A 101 -6.76 -10.44 -6.82
C VAL A 101 -8.22 -10.00 -6.81
#